data_AF-A0A0F7KBZ2-F1
#
_entry.id   AF-A0A0F7KBZ2-F1
#
_cell.length_a   1.000
_cell.length_b   1.000
_cell.length_c   1.000
_cell.angle_alpha   90.00
_cell.angle_beta   90.00
_cell.angle_gamma   90.00
#
_symmetry.space_group_name_H-M   'P 1'
#
loop_
_entity.id
_entity.type
_entity.pdbx_description
1 polymer ?
#
loop_
_entity_poly.entity_id
_entity_poly.type
_entity_poly.pdbx_seq_one_letter_code
_entity_poly.pdbx_strand_id
1 'polypeptide(L)'
;MNGQEYRVDYLSAESNTGMFGGNSNWRGPVWMPVNVLIIRALLSFYLYYGDHFKIECPTGSGRMMNLFEVSKEIADRLARIFLRNEQGRRPVYGGSEKFQTDPYWRDYILFYEYFHGDNGAGLGASHQTGWTGLVAKTIQLFGLLDAERFLESGRQAAFKKNEV
;
A
#
# COMPACT_ATOMS: atom_id res chain seq x y z
N MET A 1 -14.22 -36.49 -17.79
CA MET A 1 -14.04 -35.32 -16.91
C MET A 1 -14.95 -34.21 -17.43
N ASN A 2 -16.01 -33.88 -16.70
CA ASN A 2 -17.23 -33.24 -17.19
C ASN A 2 -17.17 -31.71 -17.37
N GLY A 3 -16.25 -31.19 -18.18
CA GLY A 3 -16.32 -29.78 -18.65
C GLY A 3 -16.45 -28.71 -17.57
N GLN A 4 -15.98 -28.99 -16.35
CA GLN A 4 -16.15 -28.11 -15.20
C GLN A 4 -14.99 -27.11 -15.16
N GLU A 5 -15.30 -25.82 -15.21
CA GLU A 5 -14.31 -24.75 -15.10
C GLU A 5 -13.96 -24.52 -13.63
N TYR A 6 -12.66 -24.56 -13.31
CA TYR A 6 -12.13 -24.24 -11.99
C TYR A 6 -11.41 -22.90 -12.07
N ARG A 7 -11.96 -21.87 -11.41
CA ARG A 7 -11.39 -20.51 -11.39
C ARG A 7 -11.11 -20.05 -9.95
N VAL A 8 -10.08 -19.21 -9.83
CA VAL A 8 -9.76 -18.48 -8.61
C VAL A 8 -10.09 -17.00 -8.84
N ASP A 9 -11.11 -16.51 -8.16
CA ASP A 9 -11.56 -15.12 -8.29
C ASP A 9 -10.79 -14.16 -7.38
N TYR A 10 -10.82 -12.87 -7.77
CA TYR A 10 -10.41 -11.78 -6.90
C TYR A 10 -11.37 -11.70 -5.70
N LEU A 11 -10.80 -11.65 -4.50
CA LEU A 11 -11.52 -11.47 -3.25
C LEU A 11 -10.84 -10.33 -2.51
N SER A 12 -11.54 -9.21 -2.35
CA SER A 12 -10.97 -8.01 -1.74
C SER A 12 -10.72 -8.14 -0.25
N ALA A 13 -11.29 -9.15 0.42
CA ALA A 13 -11.19 -9.36 1.86
C ALA A 13 -10.89 -10.85 2.18
N GLU A 14 -11.66 -11.43 3.10
CA GLU A 14 -11.56 -12.82 3.52
C GLU A 14 -11.86 -13.80 2.37
N SER A 15 -11.20 -14.96 2.42
CA SER A 15 -11.47 -16.08 1.53
C SER A 15 -12.93 -16.53 1.64
N ASN A 16 -13.58 -16.79 0.50
CA ASN A 16 -14.94 -17.33 0.44
C ASN A 16 -14.99 -18.88 0.46
N THR A 17 -13.84 -19.54 0.56
CA THR A 17 -13.72 -21.01 0.58
C THR A 17 -12.78 -21.49 1.67
N GLY A 18 -13.07 -22.64 2.27
CA GLY A 18 -12.22 -23.33 3.24
C GLY A 18 -11.01 -24.08 2.64
N MET A 19 -10.83 -24.09 1.32
CA MET A 19 -9.66 -24.72 0.69
C MET A 19 -8.35 -24.15 1.27
N PHE A 20 -7.38 -25.02 1.54
CA PHE A 20 -6.10 -24.68 2.18
C PHE A 20 -6.22 -24.06 3.58
N GLY A 21 -7.17 -24.54 4.40
CA GLY A 21 -7.28 -24.16 5.80
C GLY A 21 -8.01 -22.84 6.06
N GLY A 22 -8.77 -22.33 5.08
CA GLY A 22 -9.69 -21.20 5.26
C GLY A 22 -9.05 -19.82 5.45
N ASN A 23 -7.72 -19.71 5.49
CA ASN A 23 -6.99 -18.46 5.72
C ASN A 23 -6.17 -17.99 4.50
N SER A 24 -6.56 -18.37 3.28
CA SER A 24 -5.85 -17.96 2.06
C SER A 24 -6.27 -16.57 1.59
N ASN A 25 -5.92 -15.55 2.38
CA ASN A 25 -6.28 -14.14 2.17
C ASN A 25 -5.33 -13.39 1.22
N TRP A 26 -4.88 -14.07 0.16
CA TRP A 26 -3.87 -13.58 -0.80
C TRP A 26 -4.44 -13.30 -2.20
N ARG A 27 -5.77 -13.23 -2.33
CA ARG A 27 -6.47 -13.16 -3.62
C ARG A 27 -7.06 -11.79 -3.92
N GLY A 28 -6.56 -10.74 -3.29
CA GLY A 28 -7.06 -9.40 -3.50
C GLY A 28 -6.77 -8.39 -2.38
N PRO A 29 -6.64 -8.79 -1.10
CA PRO A 29 -6.32 -7.81 -0.07
C PRO A 29 -4.94 -7.17 -0.28
N VAL A 30 -4.77 -5.97 0.25
CA VAL A 30 -3.52 -5.22 0.26
C VAL A 30 -2.64 -5.72 1.41
N TRP A 31 -1.46 -6.21 1.07
CA TRP A 31 -0.43 -6.62 2.03
C TRP A 31 0.75 -5.66 2.00
N MET A 32 1.08 -5.07 3.16
CA MET A 32 2.15 -4.08 3.27
C MET A 32 3.53 -4.59 2.77
N PRO A 33 4.00 -5.80 3.13
CA PRO A 33 5.32 -6.27 2.70
C PRO A 33 5.45 -6.34 1.17
N VAL A 34 4.43 -6.85 0.49
CA VAL A 34 4.44 -7.01 -0.97
C VAL A 34 4.52 -5.65 -1.65
N ASN A 35 3.74 -4.68 -1.17
CA ASN A 35 3.78 -3.34 -1.76
C ASN A 35 5.14 -2.64 -1.52
N VAL A 36 5.78 -2.84 -0.37
CA VAL A 36 7.12 -2.29 -0.12
C VAL A 36 8.17 -2.91 -1.05
N LEU A 37 8.06 -4.21 -1.35
CA LEU A 37 8.92 -4.86 -2.34
C LEU A 37 8.69 -4.32 -3.76
N ILE A 38 7.43 -4.06 -4.14
CA ILE A 38 7.08 -3.44 -5.43
C ILE A 38 7.68 -2.03 -5.52
N ILE A 39 7.49 -1.20 -4.49
CA ILE A 39 8.07 0.15 -4.42
C ILE A 39 9.60 0.09 -4.60
N ARG A 40 10.27 -0.81 -3.88
CA ARG A 40 11.73 -0.99 -4.01
C ARG A 40 12.14 -1.39 -5.43
N ALA A 41 11.40 -2.30 -6.07
CA ALA A 41 11.68 -2.73 -7.43
C ALA A 41 11.50 -1.58 -8.43
N LEU A 42 10.39 -0.84 -8.33
CA LEU A 42 10.09 0.31 -9.19
C LEU A 42 11.16 1.41 -9.07
N LEU A 43 11.58 1.76 -7.84
CA LEU A 43 12.69 2.69 -7.63
C LEU A 43 14.00 2.18 -8.23
N SER A 44 14.25 0.87 -8.19
CA SER A 44 15.47 0.29 -8.79
C SER A 44 15.44 0.38 -10.32
N PHE A 45 14.28 0.15 -10.94
CA PHE A 45 14.10 0.32 -12.37
C PHE A 45 14.08 1.78 -12.80
N TYR A 46 13.60 2.69 -11.96
CA TYR A 46 13.67 4.13 -12.21
C TYR A 46 15.12 4.61 -12.39
N LEU A 47 16.05 4.13 -11.56
CA LEU A 47 17.48 4.45 -11.72
C LEU A 47 18.07 3.99 -13.06
N TYR A 48 17.45 3.00 -13.70
CA TYR A 48 17.89 2.51 -15.01
C TYR A 48 17.21 3.25 -16.17
N TYR A 49 15.90 3.48 -16.08
CA TYR A 49 15.11 4.04 -17.18
C TYR A 49 14.93 5.56 -17.15
N GLY A 50 15.14 6.20 -15.99
CA GLY A 50 14.96 7.64 -15.80
C GLY A 50 13.53 8.12 -16.04
N ASP A 51 13.40 9.41 -16.37
CA ASP A 51 12.10 10.09 -16.49
C ASP A 51 11.35 9.82 -17.80
N HIS A 52 12.03 9.27 -18.80
CA HIS A 52 11.47 9.05 -20.13
C HIS A 52 10.58 7.82 -20.21
N PHE A 53 10.86 6.78 -19.41
CA PHE A 53 10.00 5.59 -19.37
C PHE A 53 8.78 5.86 -18.50
N LYS A 54 7.61 5.92 -19.15
CA LYS A 54 6.35 6.21 -18.49
C LYS A 54 5.34 5.11 -18.74
N ILE A 55 4.56 4.81 -17.71
CA ILE A 55 3.43 3.88 -17.75
C ILE A 55 2.17 4.59 -17.27
N GLU A 56 1.02 4.09 -17.69
CA GLU A 56 -0.26 4.60 -17.20
C GLU A 56 -0.46 4.16 -15.74
N CYS A 57 -0.69 5.12 -14.84
CA CYS A 57 -0.98 4.84 -13.44
C CYS A 57 -1.94 5.89 -12.84
N PRO A 58 -3.11 5.47 -12.33
CA PRO A 58 -3.67 4.11 -12.39
C PRO A 58 -4.01 3.67 -13.81
N THR A 59 -4.08 2.37 -14.05
CA THR A 59 -4.57 1.81 -15.32
C THR A 59 -5.96 2.34 -15.66
N GLY A 60 -6.17 2.78 -16.90
CA GLY A 60 -7.40 3.39 -17.40
C GLY A 60 -7.62 4.86 -17.01
N SER A 61 -6.66 5.52 -16.35
CA SER A 61 -6.78 6.94 -15.97
C SER A 61 -6.30 7.94 -17.02
N GLY A 62 -5.59 7.48 -18.05
CA GLY A 62 -4.88 8.32 -19.02
C GLY A 62 -3.66 9.07 -18.43
N ARG A 63 -3.38 8.93 -17.12
CA ARG A 63 -2.26 9.62 -16.47
C ARG A 63 -0.97 8.82 -16.61
N MET A 64 -0.02 9.37 -17.36
CA MET A 64 1.30 8.77 -17.56
C MET A 64 2.27 9.21 -16.47
N MET A 65 2.90 8.25 -15.79
CA MET A 65 3.84 8.45 -14.69
C MET A 65 5.15 7.71 -14.96
N ASN A 66 6.29 8.28 -14.56
CA ASN A 66 7.56 7.56 -14.49
C ASN A 66 7.56 6.59 -13.28
N LEU A 67 8.56 5.72 -13.20
CA LEU A 67 8.60 4.68 -12.16
C LEU A 67 8.82 5.21 -10.73
N PHE A 68 9.39 6.42 -10.57
CA PHE A 68 9.46 7.08 -9.27
C PHE A 68 8.07 7.56 -8.82
N GLU A 69 7.35 8.23 -9.73
CA GLU A 69 6.00 8.72 -9.49
C GLU A 69 5.03 7.57 -9.17
N VAL A 70 5.12 6.45 -9.88
CA VAL A 70 4.33 5.24 -9.58
C VAL A 70 4.67 4.71 -8.19
N SER A 71 5.95 4.62 -7.84
CA SER A 71 6.39 4.21 -6.50
C SER A 71 5.79 5.10 -5.40
N LYS A 72 5.80 6.41 -5.63
CA LYS A 72 5.25 7.40 -4.70
C LYS A 72 3.73 7.31 -4.61
N GLU A 73 3.03 7.17 -5.73
CA GLU A 73 1.57 7.01 -5.75
C GLU A 73 1.12 5.76 -4.95
N ILE A 74 1.84 4.65 -5.07
CA ILE A 74 1.58 3.44 -4.25
C ILE A 74 1.81 3.74 -2.77
N ALA A 75 2.93 4.36 -2.41
CA ALA A 75 3.23 4.72 -1.02
C ALA A 75 2.18 5.66 -0.42
N ASP A 76 1.73 6.65 -1.19
CA ASP A 76 0.71 7.61 -0.77
C ASP A 76 -0.65 6.91 -0.58
N ARG A 77 -1.02 5.96 -1.46
CA ARG A 77 -2.24 5.13 -1.28
C ARG A 77 -2.20 4.32 0.01
N LEU A 78 -1.07 3.69 0.30
CA LEU A 78 -0.88 2.93 1.54
C LEU A 78 -0.97 3.83 2.78
N ALA A 79 -0.37 5.02 2.73
CA ALA A 79 -0.46 5.98 3.83
C ALA A 79 -1.90 6.47 4.03
N ARG A 80 -2.63 6.76 2.94
CA ARG A 80 -4.03 7.22 2.97
C ARG A 80 -4.98 6.26 3.70
N ILE A 81 -4.67 4.96 3.77
CA ILE A 81 -5.44 3.99 4.57
C ILE A 81 -5.56 4.42 6.04
N PHE A 82 -4.52 5.03 6.58
CA PHE A 82 -4.44 5.44 7.97
C PHE A 82 -4.87 6.89 8.19
N LEU A 83 -5.10 7.68 7.15
CA LEU A 83 -5.43 9.10 7.26
C LEU A 83 -6.95 9.32 7.27
N ARG A 84 -7.38 10.44 7.85
CA ARG A 84 -8.78 10.86 7.74
C ARG A 84 -9.04 11.39 6.33
N ASN A 85 -10.14 10.97 5.73
CA ASN A 85 -10.65 11.52 4.49
C ASN A 85 -11.47 12.81 4.73
N GLU A 86 -12.06 13.34 3.67
CA GLU A 86 -12.89 14.56 3.70
C GLU A 86 -14.11 14.44 4.64
N GLN A 87 -14.60 13.23 4.85
CA GLN A 87 -15.70 12.93 5.79
C GLN A 87 -15.20 12.71 7.23
N GLY A 88 -13.91 12.92 7.49
CA GLY A 88 -13.28 12.71 8.81
C GLY A 88 -13.07 11.25 9.19
N ARG A 89 -13.30 10.30 8.27
CA ARG A 89 -13.23 8.85 8.51
C ARG A 89 -11.90 8.28 8.03
N ARG A 90 -11.39 7.24 8.69
CA ARG A 90 -10.18 6.52 8.27
C ARG A 90 -10.54 5.21 7.57
N PRO A 91 -10.01 4.91 6.38
CA PRO A 91 -10.23 3.62 5.72
C PRO A 91 -9.89 2.42 6.60
N VAL A 92 -8.81 2.48 7.38
CA VAL A 92 -8.35 1.39 8.26
C VAL A 92 -9.41 0.85 9.22
N TYR A 93 -10.39 1.66 9.62
CA TYR A 93 -11.47 1.20 10.51
C TYR A 93 -12.71 0.69 9.77
N GLY A 94 -12.79 0.86 8.45
CA GLY A 94 -13.93 0.44 7.63
C GLY A 94 -15.26 0.87 8.24
N GLY A 95 -16.15 -0.10 8.46
CA GLY A 95 -17.47 0.09 9.07
C GLY A 95 -17.48 0.14 10.61
N SER A 96 -16.34 0.14 11.29
CA SER A 96 -16.26 0.12 12.76
C SER A 96 -16.56 1.50 13.36
N GLU A 97 -17.83 1.87 13.50
CA GLU A 97 -18.27 3.22 13.91
C GLU A 97 -17.63 3.72 15.20
N LYS A 98 -17.40 2.84 16.18
CA LYS A 98 -16.73 3.20 17.44
C LYS A 98 -15.35 3.81 17.19
N PHE A 99 -14.54 3.20 16.34
CA PHE A 99 -13.21 3.73 16.01
C PHE A 99 -13.25 4.87 15.00
N GLN A 100 -14.37 5.08 14.30
CA GLN A 100 -14.51 6.20 13.38
C GLN A 100 -14.91 7.50 14.09
N THR A 101 -15.84 7.42 15.04
CA THR A 101 -16.58 8.59 15.53
C THR A 101 -16.36 8.90 17.01
N ASP A 102 -16.05 7.89 17.84
CA ASP A 102 -15.92 8.08 19.27
C ASP A 102 -14.70 8.96 19.58
N PRO A 103 -14.86 10.09 20.30
CA PRO A 103 -13.77 11.02 20.58
C PRO A 103 -12.65 10.41 21.41
N TYR A 104 -12.92 9.33 22.16
CA TYR A 104 -11.93 8.63 22.96
C TYR A 104 -11.21 7.53 22.20
N TRP A 105 -11.75 7.03 21.08
CA TRP A 105 -11.15 5.90 20.36
C TRP A 105 -10.59 6.23 18.98
N ARG A 106 -11.11 7.28 18.33
CA ARG A 106 -10.83 7.59 16.92
C ARG A 106 -9.39 7.95 16.55
N ASP A 107 -8.56 8.22 17.55
CA ASP A 107 -7.16 8.60 17.36
C ASP A 107 -6.17 7.49 17.81
N TYR A 108 -6.67 6.35 18.29
CA TYR A 108 -5.85 5.17 18.58
C TYR A 108 -5.72 4.26 17.35
N ILE A 109 -4.85 4.66 16.41
CA ILE A 109 -4.66 3.97 15.13
C ILE A 109 -4.11 2.55 15.34
N LEU A 110 -4.85 1.57 14.83
CA LEU A 110 -4.47 0.17 14.86
C LEU A 110 -3.73 -0.24 13.59
N PHE A 111 -2.81 -1.19 13.75
CA PHE A 111 -2.07 -1.82 12.67
C PHE A 111 -2.64 -3.22 12.47
N TYR A 112 -2.99 -3.55 11.23
CA TYR A 112 -3.63 -4.81 10.86
C TYR A 112 -2.72 -5.66 10.00
N GLU A 113 -3.04 -6.95 9.89
CA GLU A 113 -2.29 -7.93 9.13
C GLU A 113 -2.31 -7.61 7.63
N TYR A 114 -3.49 -7.27 7.11
CA TYR A 114 -3.72 -6.88 5.72
C TYR A 114 -4.95 -5.96 5.63
N PHE A 115 -5.22 -5.42 4.44
CA PHE A 115 -6.31 -4.47 4.23
C PHE A 115 -7.21 -4.87 3.08
N HIS A 116 -8.49 -4.55 3.20
CA HIS A 116 -9.46 -4.79 2.15
C HIS A 116 -9.06 -4.09 0.84
N GLY A 117 -8.99 -4.81 -0.27
CA GLY A 117 -8.50 -4.33 -1.57
C GLY A 117 -9.26 -3.12 -2.11
N ASP A 118 -10.57 -3.09 -1.92
CA ASP A 118 -11.42 -2.02 -2.51
C ASP A 118 -11.59 -0.78 -1.60
N ASN A 119 -11.52 -0.94 -0.27
CA ASN A 119 -11.90 0.12 0.67
C ASN A 119 -10.87 0.39 1.78
N GLY A 120 -9.81 -0.40 1.89
CA GLY A 120 -8.72 -0.18 2.85
C GLY A 120 -9.03 -0.56 4.31
N ALA A 121 -10.16 -1.20 4.61
CA ALA A 121 -10.47 -1.67 5.96
C ALA A 121 -9.39 -2.65 6.47
N GLY A 122 -8.93 -2.46 7.71
CA GLY A 122 -7.98 -3.36 8.36
C GLY A 122 -8.63 -4.70 8.71
N LEU A 123 -7.96 -5.80 8.38
CA LEU A 123 -8.45 -7.18 8.52
C LEU A 123 -7.37 -8.08 9.14
N GLY A 124 -7.77 -9.29 9.54
CA GLY A 124 -6.88 -10.23 10.24
C GLY A 124 -6.47 -9.76 11.63
N ALA A 125 -5.28 -10.16 12.08
CA ALA A 125 -4.79 -9.80 13.41
C ALA A 125 -4.58 -8.28 13.57
N SER A 126 -5.25 -7.69 14.57
CA SER A 126 -4.96 -6.32 15.04
C SER A 126 -3.67 -6.27 15.88
N HIS A 127 -3.03 -5.11 15.95
CA HIS A 127 -1.70 -4.88 16.57
C HIS A 127 -0.53 -5.52 15.80
N GLN A 128 -0.67 -5.73 14.50
CA GLN A 128 0.41 -6.15 13.60
C GLN A 128 1.35 -4.99 13.24
N THR A 129 1.97 -4.35 14.24
CA THR A 129 3.02 -3.32 14.03
C THR A 129 4.34 -3.94 13.55
N GLY A 130 4.33 -5.21 13.12
CA GLY A 130 5.42 -5.84 12.38
C GLY A 130 5.55 -5.21 10.99
N TRP A 131 5.17 -5.94 9.94
CA TRP A 131 5.35 -5.44 8.58
C TRP A 131 4.49 -4.21 8.25
N THR A 132 3.35 -4.02 8.90
CA THR A 132 2.49 -2.85 8.63
C THR A 132 3.16 -1.56 9.09
N GLY A 133 4.08 -1.64 10.05
CA GLY A 133 4.96 -0.53 10.46
C GLY A 133 5.80 0.07 9.32
N LEU A 134 6.01 -0.68 8.23
CA LEU A 134 6.76 -0.20 7.06
C LEU A 134 6.12 1.03 6.39
N VAL A 135 4.83 1.32 6.63
CA VAL A 135 4.20 2.56 6.15
C VAL A 135 4.90 3.82 6.68
N ALA A 136 5.43 3.79 7.90
CA ALA A 136 6.20 4.91 8.44
C ALA A 136 7.51 5.11 7.65
N LYS A 137 8.12 4.01 7.19
CA LYS A 137 9.35 4.07 6.39
C LYS A 137 9.09 4.61 4.99
N THR A 138 7.98 4.26 4.35
CA THR A 138 7.63 4.83 3.04
C THR A 138 7.32 6.32 3.14
N ILE A 139 6.61 6.76 4.19
CA ILE A 139 6.38 8.20 4.46
C ILE A 139 7.71 8.93 4.63
N GLN A 140 8.61 8.41 5.47
CA GLN A 140 9.94 9.00 5.65
C GLN A 140 10.73 9.06 4.33
N LEU A 141 10.72 7.97 3.56
CA LEU A 141 11.46 7.87 2.31
C LEU A 141 11.02 8.97 1.32
N PHE A 142 9.73 9.06 1.01
CA PHE A 142 9.22 10.03 0.03
C PHE A 142 9.10 11.46 0.58
N GLY A 143 9.22 11.65 1.90
CA GLY A 143 9.39 12.97 2.51
C GLY A 143 10.81 13.53 2.39
N LEU A 144 11.81 12.67 2.16
CA LEU A 144 13.23 13.06 2.05
C LEU A 144 13.81 12.90 0.66
N LEU A 145 13.20 12.04 -0.16
CA LEU A 145 13.70 11.67 -1.49
C LEU A 145 12.96 12.44 -2.57
N ASP A 146 13.71 13.16 -3.39
CA ASP A 146 13.26 13.73 -4.66
C ASP A 146 13.81 12.91 -5.84
N ALA A 147 13.12 12.98 -6.98
CA ALA A 147 13.39 12.13 -8.14
C ALA A 147 14.74 12.45 -8.79
N GLU A 148 15.05 13.75 -8.93
CA GLU A 148 16.28 14.26 -9.54
C GLU A 148 17.51 13.82 -8.73
N ARG A 149 17.55 14.11 -7.43
CA ARG A 149 18.62 13.67 -6.53
C ARG A 149 18.75 12.15 -6.49
N PHE A 150 17.65 11.42 -6.62
CA PHE A 150 17.72 9.96 -6.64
C PHE A 150 18.39 9.46 -7.92
N LEU A 151 18.15 10.06 -9.08
CA LEU A 151 18.90 9.75 -10.31
C LEU A 151 20.38 10.12 -10.18
N GLU A 152 20.70 11.27 -9.61
CA GLU A 152 22.09 11.74 -9.47
C GLU A 152 22.91 10.91 -8.47
N SER A 153 22.34 10.63 -7.31
CA SER A 153 23.06 10.00 -6.18
C SER A 153 22.78 8.49 -6.06
N GLY A 154 21.91 7.95 -6.90
CA GLY A 154 21.47 6.56 -6.86
C GLY A 154 20.91 6.16 -5.49
N ARG A 155 21.14 4.89 -5.11
CA ARG A 155 20.61 4.33 -3.85
C ARG A 155 21.11 5.05 -2.58
N GLN A 156 22.20 5.81 -2.65
CA GLN A 156 22.72 6.54 -1.48
C GLN A 156 21.79 7.69 -1.05
N ALA A 157 21.02 8.29 -1.97
CA ALA A 157 20.08 9.35 -1.63
C ALA A 157 18.99 8.89 -0.63
N ALA A 158 18.63 7.59 -0.63
CA ALA A 158 17.65 7.05 0.30
C ALA A 158 18.15 6.91 1.76
N PHE A 159 19.47 7.10 2.00
CA PHE A 159 20.10 6.89 3.31
C PHE A 159 20.85 8.12 3.85
N LYS A 160 21.11 9.14 3.03
CA LYS A 160 21.75 10.38 3.48
C LYS A 160 20.73 11.22 4.27
N LYS A 161 21.03 11.51 5.54
CA LYS A 161 20.32 12.57 6.28
C LYS A 161 20.65 13.91 5.60
N ASN A 162 19.64 14.76 5.40
CA ASN A 162 19.91 16.16 5.11
C ASN A 162 20.64 16.72 6.33
N GLU A 163 21.87 17.20 6.14
CA GLU A 163 22.52 18.07 7.12
C GLU A 163 21.68 19.35 7.17
N VAL A 164 21.15 19.65 8.34
CA VAL A 164 20.40 20.89 8.64
C VAL A 164 21.42 21.95 9.05
#